data_AF-A0A968SL32-F1
#
_entry.id   AF-A0A968SL32-F1
#
_cell.length_a   1.000
_cell.length_b   1.000
_cell.length_c   1.000
_cell.angle_alpha   90.00
_cell.angle_beta   90.00
_cell.angle_gamma   90.00
#
_symmetry.space_group_name_H-M   'P 1'
#
loop_
_entity.id
_entity.type
_entity.pdbx_description
1 polymer ?
#
loop_
_entity_poly.entity_id
_entity_poly.type
_entity_poly.pdbx_seq_one_letter_code
_entity_poly.pdbx_strand_id
1 'polypeptide(L)'
;MGDNWRFTKINFGDILSLLAALAYAFYNTIVDSQVRVQKINSLVNAFQQFVTVAIFSTILILFQRRSFGVGDFSSILSLSYLVLIPTLGVFTVMNITQKYLLPFTLSLILTLATVFGAVFAWTLGGEQVTTASLLGGILIVVAVCLTPIKKLLHFKLKKN
;
A
#
# COMPACT_ATOMS: atom_id res chain seq x y z
N MET A 1 -22.21 -27.26 -13.55
CA MET A 1 -22.40 -27.68 -12.14
C MET A 1 -21.18 -27.21 -11.37
N GLY A 2 -21.22 -26.12 -10.62
CA GLY A 2 -21.96 -26.01 -9.37
C GLY A 2 -20.94 -25.50 -8.34
N ASP A 3 -20.96 -24.19 -8.12
CA ASP A 3 -20.43 -23.39 -7.02
C ASP A 3 -19.40 -24.02 -6.07
N ASN A 4 -18.19 -23.45 -6.06
CA ASN A 4 -17.32 -23.45 -4.88
C ASN A 4 -16.62 -22.09 -4.74
N TRP A 5 -17.38 -21.00 -4.83
CA TRP A 5 -16.99 -19.75 -4.19
C TRP A 5 -17.04 -19.99 -2.69
N ARG A 6 -15.97 -20.50 -2.08
CA ARG A 6 -15.96 -20.71 -0.63
C ARG A 6 -15.73 -19.36 0.05
N PHE A 7 -16.79 -18.57 0.23
CA PHE A 7 -16.89 -17.61 1.36
C PHE A 7 -16.99 -18.35 2.71
N THR A 8 -16.69 -19.65 2.74
CA THR A 8 -16.85 -20.53 3.89
C THR A 8 -15.57 -20.51 4.72
N LYS A 9 -15.62 -19.68 5.78
CA LYS A 9 -14.69 -19.48 6.90
C LYS A 9 -13.86 -18.21 6.77
N ILE A 10 -14.26 -17.21 7.56
CA ILE A 10 -13.42 -16.08 7.92
C ILE A 10 -12.14 -16.67 8.54
N ASN A 11 -11.02 -16.50 7.85
CA ASN A 11 -9.74 -16.93 8.35
C ASN A 11 -9.26 -15.91 9.39
N PHE A 12 -8.46 -16.33 10.37
CA PHE A 12 -7.87 -15.41 11.35
C PHE A 12 -7.06 -14.30 10.65
N GLY A 13 -6.44 -14.63 9.50
CA GLY A 13 -5.76 -13.66 8.65
C GLY A 13 -6.65 -12.57 8.06
N ASP A 14 -7.92 -12.86 7.76
CA ASP A 14 -8.87 -11.87 7.21
C ASP A 14 -9.20 -10.81 8.27
N ILE A 15 -9.43 -11.25 9.51
CA ILE A 15 -9.66 -10.36 10.65
C ILE A 15 -8.43 -9.49 10.93
N LEU A 16 -7.23 -10.09 10.89
CA LEU A 16 -5.97 -9.35 11.07
C LEU A 16 -5.77 -8.30 9.96
N SER A 17 -6.12 -8.64 8.71
CA SER A 17 -6.00 -7.74 7.56
C SER A 17 -6.98 -6.55 7.66
N LEU A 18 -8.22 -6.80 8.09
CA LEU A 18 -9.19 -5.73 8.36
C LEU A 18 -8.74 -4.80 9.48
N LEU A 19 -8.23 -5.36 10.58
CA LEU A 19 -7.71 -4.57 11.69
C LEU A 19 -6.49 -3.74 11.26
N ALA A 20 -5.58 -4.33 10.47
CA ALA A 20 -4.41 -3.63 9.94
C ALA A 20 -4.83 -2.48 9.00
N ALA A 21 -5.81 -2.69 8.12
CA ALA A 21 -6.33 -1.65 7.24
C ALA A 21 -6.96 -0.50 8.02
N LEU A 22 -7.75 -0.80 9.07
CA LEU A 22 -8.36 0.21 9.93
C LEU A 22 -7.30 1.01 10.69
N ALA A 23 -6.33 0.34 11.31
CA ALA A 23 -5.23 0.98 12.03
C ALA A 23 -4.39 1.88 11.09
N TYR A 24 -4.11 1.41 9.87
CA TYR A 24 -3.38 2.18 8.87
C TYR A 24 -4.15 3.42 8.41
N ALA A 25 -5.47 3.33 8.24
CA ALA A 25 -6.31 4.48 7.89
C ALA A 25 -6.29 5.56 8.98
N PHE A 26 -6.40 5.16 10.25
CA PHE A 26 -6.25 6.07 11.39
C PHE A 26 -4.87 6.71 11.42
N TYR A 27 -3.80 5.91 11.33
CA TYR A 27 -2.43 6.40 11.30
C TYR A 27 -2.21 7.44 10.20
N ASN A 28 -2.62 7.14 8.97
CA ASN A 28 -2.45 8.02 7.83
C ASN A 28 -3.22 9.35 7.99
N THR A 29 -4.38 9.32 8.64
CA THR A 29 -5.16 10.54 8.95
C THR A 29 -4.48 11.40 10.03
N ILE A 30 -3.89 10.75 11.05
CA ILE A 30 -3.12 11.45 12.09
C ILE A 30 -1.87 12.08 11.49
N VAL A 31 -1.15 11.35 10.64
CA VAL A 31 0.04 11.86 9.94
C VAL A 31 -0.31 13.06 9.06
N ASP A 32 -1.40 13.00 8.28
CA ASP A 32 -1.86 14.13 7.47
C ASP A 32 -2.17 15.37 8.33
N SER A 33 -2.83 15.18 9.47
CA SER A 33 -3.09 16.25 10.45
C SER A 33 -1.78 16.83 11.02
N GLN A 34 -0.83 15.99 11.43
CA GLN A 34 0.46 16.42 11.97
C GLN A 34 1.31 17.18 10.95
N VAL A 35 1.32 16.72 9.69
CA VAL A 35 2.10 17.36 8.61
C VAL A 35 1.47 18.69 8.19
N ARG A 36 0.13 18.78 8.08
CA ARG A 36 -0.57 19.99 7.61
C ARG A 36 -0.80 21.03 8.69
N VAL A 37 -1.18 20.62 9.91
CA VAL A 37 -1.56 21.52 11.01
C VAL A 37 -0.34 21.90 11.84
N GLN A 38 0.52 20.94 12.17
CA GLN A 38 1.67 21.17 13.05
C GLN A 38 2.99 21.42 12.29
N LYS A 39 2.97 21.35 10.95
CA LYS A 39 4.14 21.55 10.06
C LYS A 39 5.36 20.72 10.46
N ILE A 40 5.14 19.55 11.05
CA ILE A 40 6.23 18.63 11.42
C ILE A 40 6.91 18.15 10.15
N ASN A 41 8.25 18.04 10.18
CA ASN A 41 9.03 17.56 9.06
C ASN A 41 8.65 16.11 8.73
N SER A 42 8.04 15.87 7.56
CA SER A 42 7.65 14.52 7.10
C SER A 42 8.81 13.52 7.09
N LEU A 43 10.05 14.00 6.91
CA LEU A 43 11.25 13.17 6.93
C LEU A 43 11.52 12.57 8.33
N VAL A 44 11.22 13.31 9.39
CA VAL A 44 11.36 12.85 10.78
C VAL A 44 10.33 11.76 11.08
N ASN A 45 9.09 11.92 10.59
CA ASN A 45 8.06 10.89 10.71
C ASN A 45 8.44 9.60 9.97
N ALA A 46 8.97 9.71 8.75
CA ALA A 46 9.44 8.55 7.99
C ALA A 46 10.58 7.83 8.72
N PHE A 47 11.55 8.58 9.25
CA PHE A 47 12.65 8.01 10.03
C PHE A 47 12.14 7.29 11.29
N GLN A 48 11.25 7.93 12.04
CA GLN A 48 10.65 7.32 13.24
C GLN A 48 9.88 6.04 12.89
N GLN A 49 9.13 6.03 11.77
CA GLN A 49 8.44 4.83 11.31
C GLN A 49 9.41 3.69 10.99
N PHE A 50 10.50 3.96 10.25
CA PHE A 50 11.47 2.92 9.93
C PHE A 50 12.16 2.37 11.17
N VAL A 51 12.49 3.23 12.15
CA VAL A 51 13.05 2.81 13.43
C VAL A 51 12.05 1.94 14.21
N THR A 52 10.79 2.36 14.30
CA THR A 52 9.75 1.58 14.97
C THR A 52 9.57 0.21 14.30
N VAL A 53 9.47 0.16 12.97
CA VAL A 53 9.36 -1.10 12.22
C VAL A 53 10.57 -1.99 12.44
N ALA A 54 11.79 -1.45 12.46
CA ALA A 54 13.00 -2.22 12.70
C ALA A 54 13.01 -2.86 14.10
N ILE A 55 12.62 -2.11 15.13
CA ILE A 55 12.54 -2.61 16.52
C ILE A 55 11.49 -3.72 16.63
N PHE A 56 10.25 -3.46 16.16
CA PHE A 56 9.18 -4.44 16.22
C PHE A 56 9.50 -5.70 15.41
N SER A 57 10.06 -5.55 14.20
CA SER A 57 10.48 -6.69 13.38
C SER A 57 11.54 -7.53 14.08
N THR A 58 12.51 -6.90 14.75
CA THR A 58 13.55 -7.61 15.50
C THR A 58 12.96 -8.40 16.67
N ILE A 59 12.06 -7.79 17.44
CA ILE A 59 11.37 -8.46 18.56
C ILE A 59 10.57 -9.67 18.05
N LEU A 60 9.84 -9.53 16.94
CA LEU A 60 9.05 -10.62 16.37
C LEU A 60 9.90 -11.81 15.91
N ILE A 61 11.08 -11.56 15.34
CA ILE A 61 12.02 -12.62 14.94
C ILE A 61 12.50 -13.40 16.16
N LEU A 62 12.82 -12.70 17.26
CA LEU A 62 13.24 -13.32 18.53
C LEU A 62 12.13 -14.22 19.11
N PHE A 63 10.88 -13.77 19.08
CA PHE A 63 9.73 -14.56 19.55
C PHE A 63 9.44 -15.78 18.66
N GLN A 64 9.56 -15.63 17.33
CA GLN A 64 9.32 -16.73 16.39
C GLN A 64 10.47 -17.75 16.33
N ARG A 65 11.59 -17.50 17.03
CA ARG A 65 12.82 -18.32 16.98
C ARG A 65 13.27 -18.64 15.56
N ARG A 66 13.00 -17.74 14.60
CA ARG A 66 13.46 -17.90 13.22
C ARG A 66 14.94 -17.56 13.15
N SER A 67 15.70 -18.36 12.39
CA SER A 67 17.10 -18.08 12.13
C SER A 67 17.22 -16.76 11.34
N PHE A 68 18.22 -15.94 11.69
CA PHE A 68 18.67 -14.82 10.86
C PHE A 68 19.40 -15.28 9.59
N GLY A 69 19.43 -16.59 9.32
CA GLY A 69 19.97 -17.18 8.11
C GLY A 69 19.34 -16.54 6.88
N VAL A 70 20.08 -15.61 6.29
CA VAL A 70 19.81 -15.10 4.96
C VAL A 70 19.99 -16.28 4.00
N GLY A 71 19.00 -16.53 3.15
CA GLY A 71 19.10 -17.56 2.11
C GLY A 71 20.22 -17.26 1.10
N ASP A 72 20.24 -17.98 -0.01
CA ASP A 72 21.24 -17.80 -1.08
C ASP A 72 21.46 -16.33 -1.48
N PHE A 73 22.63 -16.02 -2.04
CA PHE A 73 23.01 -14.67 -2.48
C PHE A 73 21.93 -13.98 -3.36
N SER A 74 21.23 -14.77 -4.18
CA SER A 74 20.09 -14.30 -4.99
C SER A 74 18.93 -13.75 -4.15
N SER A 75 18.65 -14.36 -3.00
CA SER A 75 17.60 -13.92 -2.07
C SER A 75 17.99 -12.60 -1.41
N ILE A 76 19.26 -12.43 -1.05
CA ILE A 76 19.79 -11.18 -0.48
C ILE A 76 19.64 -10.04 -1.48
N LEU A 77 20.01 -10.28 -2.74
CA LEU A 77 19.92 -9.28 -3.80
C LEU A 77 18.46 -8.87 -4.06
N SER A 78 17.54 -9.84 -4.10
CA SER A 78 16.10 -9.60 -4.28
C SER A 78 15.50 -8.81 -3.11
N LEU A 79 15.86 -9.16 -1.87
CA LEU A 79 15.43 -8.44 -0.68
C LEU A 79 15.99 -7.02 -0.64
N SER A 80 17.26 -6.84 -0.97
CA SER A 80 17.89 -5.52 -1.04
C SER A 80 17.18 -4.63 -2.05
N TYR A 81 16.87 -5.15 -3.24
CA TYR A 81 16.10 -4.44 -4.25
C TYR A 81 14.71 -4.02 -3.73
N LEU A 82 13.97 -4.94 -3.09
CA LEU A 82 12.63 -4.67 -2.54
C LEU A 82 12.64 -3.64 -1.40
N VAL A 83 13.67 -3.67 -0.55
CA VAL A 83 13.79 -2.72 0.56
C VAL A 83 14.19 -1.34 0.02
N LEU A 84 15.17 -1.25 -0.87
CA LEU A 84 15.68 0.05 -1.32
C LEU A 84 14.69 0.79 -2.23
N ILE A 85 14.11 0.10 -3.22
CA ILE A 85 13.35 0.75 -4.28
C ILE A 85 11.87 0.94 -3.89
N PRO A 86 11.03 -0.12 -3.80
CA PRO A 86 9.61 0.05 -3.51
C PRO A 86 9.31 0.34 -2.04
N THR A 87 10.21 0.03 -1.09
CA THR A 87 9.98 0.36 0.32
C THR A 87 10.54 1.74 0.65
N LEU A 88 11.87 1.91 0.74
CA LEU A 88 12.46 3.19 1.14
C LEU A 88 12.17 4.31 0.15
N GLY A 89 12.42 4.08 -1.15
CA GLY A 89 12.23 5.08 -2.19
C GLY A 89 10.79 5.58 -2.28
N VAL A 90 9.86 4.68 -2.61
CA VAL A 90 8.44 5.04 -2.79
C VAL A 90 7.83 5.60 -1.51
N PHE A 91 8.11 5.01 -0.34
CA PHE A 91 7.54 5.48 0.93
C PHE A 91 8.07 6.87 1.34
N THR A 92 9.34 7.19 1.01
CA THR A 92 9.91 8.52 1.23
C THR A 92 9.22 9.54 0.33
N VAL A 93 9.05 9.22 -0.96
CA VAL A 93 8.30 10.06 -1.92
C VAL A 93 6.87 10.28 -1.43
N MET A 94 6.20 9.24 -0.91
CA MET A 94 4.86 9.37 -0.35
C MET A 94 4.81 10.32 0.84
N ASN A 95 5.71 10.19 1.82
CA ASN A 95 5.75 11.08 2.98
C ASN A 95 5.99 12.55 2.60
N ILE A 96 6.86 12.79 1.61
CA ILE A 96 7.10 14.15 1.09
C ILE A 96 5.85 14.66 0.37
N THR A 97 5.24 13.82 -0.47
CA THR A 97 4.10 14.21 -1.29
C THR A 97 2.82 14.40 -0.45
N GLN A 98 2.67 13.71 0.69
CA GLN A 98 1.57 13.92 1.66
C GLN A 98 1.48 15.35 2.18
N LYS A 99 2.61 16.09 2.20
CA LYS A 99 2.60 17.52 2.55
C LYS A 99 1.81 18.37 1.54
N TYR A 100 1.73 17.93 0.30
CA TYR A 100 1.10 18.67 -0.80
C TYR A 100 -0.25 18.05 -1.22
N LEU A 101 -0.31 16.73 -1.31
CA LEU A 101 -1.47 15.97 -1.73
C LEU A 101 -2.19 15.33 -0.54
N LEU A 102 -3.51 15.21 -0.64
CA LEU A 102 -4.28 14.49 0.36
C LEU A 102 -3.92 12.99 0.32
N PRO A 103 -3.97 12.27 1.46
CA PRO A 103 -3.69 10.83 1.50
C PRO A 103 -4.56 10.02 0.54
N PHE A 104 -5.80 10.48 0.33
CA PHE A 104 -6.72 9.91 -0.65
C PHE A 104 -6.23 10.03 -2.10
N THR A 105 -5.64 11.17 -2.50
CA THR A 105 -5.09 11.32 -3.85
C THR A 105 -3.87 10.42 -4.05
N LEU A 106 -3.06 10.26 -3.00
CA LEU A 106 -1.86 9.42 -3.05
C LEU A 106 -2.18 7.93 -3.16
N SER A 107 -3.21 7.47 -2.43
CA SER A 107 -3.64 6.08 -2.57
C SER A 107 -4.10 5.78 -4.00
N LEU A 108 -4.84 6.69 -4.65
CA LEU A 108 -5.23 6.53 -6.06
C LEU A 108 -4.03 6.45 -7.00
N ILE A 109 -3.02 7.31 -6.83
CA ILE A 109 -1.81 7.29 -7.65
C ILE A 109 -1.06 5.97 -7.46
N LEU A 110 -0.92 5.50 -6.21
CA LEU A 110 -0.28 4.23 -5.91
C LEU A 110 -1.03 3.06 -6.54
N THR A 111 -2.35 3.02 -6.39
CA THR A 111 -3.18 1.98 -6.97
C THR A 111 -3.03 1.94 -8.49
N LEU A 112 -2.97 3.10 -9.16
CA LEU A 112 -2.73 3.17 -10.60
C LEU A 112 -1.32 2.68 -10.98
N ALA A 113 -0.30 3.02 -10.20
CA ALA A 113 1.05 2.49 -10.38
C ALA A 113 1.09 0.96 -10.22
N THR A 114 0.31 0.38 -9.30
CA THR A 114 0.18 -1.08 -9.16
C THR A 114 -0.47 -1.72 -10.38
N VAL A 115 -1.47 -1.09 -11.00
CA VAL A 115 -2.06 -1.57 -12.26
C VAL A 115 -1.02 -1.59 -13.38
N PHE A 116 -0.23 -0.53 -13.54
CA PHE A 116 0.87 -0.53 -14.50
C PHE A 116 1.90 -1.61 -14.17
N GLY A 117 2.25 -1.78 -12.90
CA GLY A 117 3.13 -2.85 -12.44
C GLY A 117 2.63 -4.24 -12.83
N ALA A 118 1.33 -4.50 -12.67
CA ALA A 118 0.71 -5.76 -13.08
C ALA A 118 0.74 -5.96 -14.60
N VAL A 119 0.53 -4.91 -15.40
CA VAL A 119 0.65 -4.96 -16.87
C VAL A 119 2.08 -5.26 -17.30
N PHE A 120 3.08 -4.66 -16.63
CA PHE A 120 4.49 -4.98 -16.89
C PHE A 120 4.87 -6.39 -16.45
N ALA A 121 4.35 -6.87 -15.31
CA ALA A 121 4.57 -8.25 -14.86
C ALA A 121 4.01 -9.27 -15.86
N TRP A 122 2.85 -8.99 -16.46
CA TRP A 122 2.30 -9.83 -17.52
C TRP A 122 3.14 -9.80 -18.81
N THR A 123 3.50 -8.60 -19.29
CA THR A 123 4.14 -8.43 -20.60
C THR A 123 5.64 -8.75 -20.59
N LEU A 124 6.38 -8.27 -19.59
CA LEU A 124 7.83 -8.45 -19.46
C LEU A 124 8.20 -9.60 -18.51
N GLY A 125 7.36 -9.86 -17.49
CA GLY A 125 7.59 -10.92 -16.50
C GLY A 125 7.06 -12.30 -16.90
N GLY A 126 6.20 -12.37 -17.93
CA GLY A 126 5.62 -13.64 -18.42
C GLY A 126 4.65 -14.32 -17.45
N GLU A 127 4.15 -13.61 -16.43
CA GLU A 127 3.17 -14.15 -15.49
C GLU A 127 1.84 -14.47 -16.18
N GLN A 128 1.22 -15.61 -15.83
CA GLN A 128 -0.09 -15.96 -16.37
C GLN A 128 -1.18 -15.12 -15.73
N VAL A 129 -1.88 -14.33 -16.55
CA VAL A 129 -3.02 -13.53 -16.10
C VAL A 129 -4.25 -14.42 -15.99
N THR A 130 -4.77 -14.53 -14.76
CA THR A 130 -6.08 -15.16 -14.53
C THR A 130 -7.21 -14.19 -14.89
N THR A 131 -8.37 -14.72 -15.26
CA THR A 131 -9.57 -13.92 -15.55
C THR A 131 -9.99 -13.04 -14.36
N ALA A 132 -9.72 -13.49 -13.13
CA ALA A 132 -9.97 -12.72 -11.91
C ALA A 132 -9.05 -11.48 -11.81
N SER A 133 -7.76 -11.61 -12.09
CA SER A 133 -6.81 -10.49 -12.09
C SER A 133 -7.15 -9.45 -13.16
N LEU A 134 -7.62 -9.91 -14.33
CA LEU A 134 -8.06 -9.01 -15.42
C LEU A 134 -9.29 -8.20 -15.03
N LEU A 135 -10.32 -8.86 -14.48
CA LEU A 135 -11.54 -8.17 -14.01
C LEU A 135 -11.22 -7.18 -12.89
N GLY A 136 -10.36 -7.56 -11.94
CA GLY A 136 -9.89 -6.67 -10.87
C GLY A 136 -9.15 -5.45 -11.41
N GLY A 137 -8.25 -5.63 -12.38
CA GLY A 137 -7.53 -4.54 -13.03
C GLY A 137 -8.46 -3.55 -13.72
N ILE A 138 -9.44 -4.03 -14.50
CA ILE A 138 -10.43 -3.18 -15.16
C ILE A 138 -11.25 -2.40 -14.13
N LEU A 139 -11.68 -3.05 -13.04
CA LEU A 139 -12.47 -2.42 -11.99
C LEU A 139 -11.71 -1.27 -11.31
N ILE A 140 -10.42 -1.46 -11.05
CA ILE A 140 -9.55 -0.43 -10.48
C ILE A 140 -9.44 0.78 -11.43
N VAL A 141 -9.19 0.54 -12.71
CA VAL A 141 -9.08 1.63 -13.71
C VAL A 141 -10.38 2.43 -13.77
N VAL A 142 -11.53 1.75 -13.81
CA VAL A 142 -12.84 2.41 -13.79
C VAL A 142 -13.02 3.24 -12.52
N ALA A 143 -12.66 2.71 -11.34
CA ALA A 143 -12.76 3.42 -10.07
C ALA A 143 -11.91 4.70 -10.04
N VAL A 144 -10.66 4.63 -10.53
CA VAL A 144 -9.76 5.78 -10.61
C VAL A 144 -10.31 6.83 -11.58
N CYS A 145 -10.85 6.44 -12.74
CA CYS A 145 -11.47 7.36 -13.69
C CYS A 145 -12.72 8.06 -13.14
N LEU A 146 -13.53 7.38 -12.32
CA LEU A 146 -14.76 7.95 -11.71
C LEU A 146 -14.47 8.92 -10.55
N THR A 147 -13.33 8.78 -9.89
CA THR A 147 -13.00 9.55 -8.69
C THR A 147 -12.93 11.07 -8.89
N PRO A 148 -12.26 11.62 -9.92
CA PRO A 148 -12.22 13.07 -10.15
C PRO A 148 -13.60 13.66 -10.46
N ILE A 149 -14.50 12.89 -11.09
CA ILE A 149 -15.86 13.33 -11.46
C ILE A 149 -16.69 13.61 -10.20
N LYS A 150 -16.59 12.76 -9.17
CA LYS A 150 -17.31 12.92 -7.91
C LYS A 150 -16.86 14.17 -7.14
N LYS A 151 -15.55 14.47 -7.15
CA LYS A 151 -14.98 15.67 -6.53
C LYS A 151 -15.49 16.94 -7.20
N LEU A 152 -15.61 16.94 -8.53
CA LEU A 152 -16.12 18.06 -9.32
C LEU A 152 -17.62 18.29 -9.11
N LEU A 153 -18.39 17.22 -8.96
CA LEU A 153 -19.83 17.26 -8.72
C LEU A 153 -20.17 17.78 -7.31
N HIS A 154 -19.43 17.35 -6.29
CA HIS A 154 -19.57 17.86 -4.92
C HIS A 154 -19.18 19.34 -4.80
N PHE A 155 -18.18 19.80 -5.56
CA PHE A 155 -17.80 21.21 -5.59
C PHE A 155 -18.86 22.09 -6.29
N LYS A 156 -19.52 21.58 -7.34
CA LYS A 156 -20.64 22.27 -8.02
C LYS A 156 -21.88 22.41 -7.13
N LEU A 157 -22.21 21.40 -6.33
CA LEU A 157 -23.38 21.43 -5.44
C LEU A 157 -23.22 22.35 -4.21
N LYS A 158 -21.98 22.66 -3.79
CA LYS A 158 -21.71 23.64 -2.71
C LYS A 158 -21.73 25.10 -3.20
N LYS A 159 -21.81 25.32 -4.51
CA LYS A 159 -21.77 26.66 -5.13
C LYS A 159 -23.18 27.18 -5.54
N ASN A 160 -24.21 26.33 -5.46
CA ASN A 160 -25.61 26.74 -5.51
C ASN A 160 -26.21 26.73 -4.10
#